data_AF-G7GB44-F1
#
_entry.id   AF-G7GB44-F1
#
_cell.length_a   1.000
_cell.length_b   1.000
_cell.length_c   1.000
_cell.angle_alpha   90.00
_cell.angle_beta   90.00
_cell.angle_gamma   90.00
#
_symmetry.space_group_name_H-M   'P 1'
#
loop_
_entity.id
_entity.type
_entity.pdbx_description
1 polymer ?
#
loop_
_entity_poly.entity_id
_entity_poly.type
_entity_poly.pdbx_seq_one_letter_code
_entity_poly.pdbx_strand_id
1 'polypeptide(L)'
;MFKGIAYSVLASVTFGVLYFYTQFLGALDSEQTFGWRIIATLPFLTLFMWLSGDLVHIKTIFQRVLAKPSLLLLLILTSVLTSAQLWLFLWGPMHGRGLQVSLGYFLLPLVLVLAGSVLYGEKLSKLQCLAVLLAVFGVGHEMWRLGSIAWETALVAIGYAAYFVIRKKSILIIWVDFGGILY
;
A
#
# COMPACT_ATOMS: atom_id res chain seq x y z
N MET A 1 5.56 -11.69 23.83
CA MET A 1 6.35 -10.62 23.17
C MET A 1 7.35 -11.17 22.15
N PHE A 2 8.20 -12.15 22.49
CA PHE A 2 9.21 -12.70 21.55
C PHE A 2 8.66 -13.22 20.21
N LYS A 3 7.52 -13.93 20.20
CA LYS A 3 6.90 -14.43 18.96
C LYS A 3 6.54 -13.29 17.98
N GLY A 4 6.01 -12.18 18.48
CA GLY A 4 5.65 -11.03 17.64
C GLY A 4 6.88 -10.32 17.05
N ILE A 5 7.93 -10.18 17.84
CA ILE A 5 9.22 -9.62 17.36
C ILE A 5 9.81 -10.53 16.28
N ALA A 6 9.82 -11.84 16.51
CA ALA A 6 10.33 -12.81 15.53
C ALA A 6 9.54 -12.74 14.21
N TYR A 7 8.21 -12.67 14.26
CA TYR A 7 7.40 -12.53 13.04
C TYR A 7 7.64 -11.21 12.32
N SER A 8 7.82 -10.09 13.04
CA SER A 8 8.14 -8.80 12.42
C SER A 8 9.50 -8.80 11.72
N VAL A 9 10.52 -9.39 12.36
CA VAL A 9 11.85 -9.54 11.76
C VAL A 9 11.80 -10.42 10.53
N LEU A 10 11.16 -11.60 10.62
CA LEU A 10 11.01 -12.51 9.48
C LEU A 10 10.27 -11.84 8.33
N ALA A 11 9.15 -11.17 8.59
CA ALA A 11 8.41 -10.46 7.56
C ALA A 11 9.24 -9.37 6.89
N SER A 12 10.00 -8.60 7.68
CA SER A 12 10.86 -7.52 7.16
C SER A 12 12.00 -8.08 6.28
N VAL A 13 12.66 -9.15 6.73
CA VAL A 13 13.70 -9.85 5.96
C VAL A 13 13.12 -10.43 4.68
N THR A 14 11.99 -11.14 4.75
CA THR A 14 11.32 -11.68 3.58
C THR A 14 10.96 -10.58 2.57
N PHE A 15 10.45 -9.43 3.04
CA PHE A 15 10.10 -8.33 2.16
C PHE A 15 11.33 -7.71 1.47
N GLY A 16 12.43 -7.52 2.20
CA GLY A 16 13.70 -7.05 1.63
C GLY A 16 14.31 -8.04 0.63
N VAL A 17 14.30 -9.33 0.97
CA VAL A 17 14.76 -10.41 0.08
C VAL A 17 13.92 -10.46 -1.19
N LEU A 18 12.59 -10.39 -1.07
CA LEU A 18 11.70 -10.38 -2.24
C LEU A 18 11.97 -9.17 -3.14
N TYR A 19 12.18 -7.98 -2.57
CA TYR A 19 12.50 -6.78 -3.32
C TYR A 19 13.80 -6.95 -4.12
N PHE A 20 14.86 -7.43 -3.48
CA PHE A 20 16.14 -7.69 -4.13
C PHE A 20 16.05 -8.83 -5.17
N TYR A 21 15.30 -9.89 -4.85
CA TYR A 21 15.14 -11.06 -5.71
C TYR A 21 14.58 -10.71 -7.10
N THR A 22 13.73 -9.68 -7.20
CA THR A 22 13.16 -9.23 -8.49
C THR A 22 14.24 -8.88 -9.52
N GLN A 23 15.43 -8.45 -9.09
CA GLN A 23 16.53 -8.11 -10.00
C GLN A 23 17.13 -9.33 -10.71
N PHE A 24 16.94 -10.54 -10.17
CA PHE A 24 17.42 -11.79 -10.77
C PHE A 24 16.40 -12.42 -11.73
N LEU A 25 15.20 -11.86 -11.85
CA LEU A 25 14.13 -12.37 -12.72
C LEU A 25 14.30 -11.95 -14.20
N GLY A 26 15.52 -11.61 -14.63
CA GLY A 26 15.80 -11.03 -15.95
C GLY A 26 15.42 -11.88 -17.18
N ALA A 27 14.95 -13.12 -16.99
CA ALA A 27 14.36 -13.94 -18.05
C ALA A 27 12.93 -13.52 -18.41
N LEU A 28 12.23 -12.81 -17.52
CA LEU A 28 10.88 -12.29 -17.73
C LEU A 28 10.89 -10.77 -17.64
N ASP A 29 10.07 -10.12 -18.46
CA ASP A 29 9.84 -8.69 -18.30
C ASP A 29 9.10 -8.40 -16.98
N SER A 30 9.21 -7.18 -16.47
CA SER A 30 8.66 -6.81 -15.17
C SER A 30 7.12 -6.90 -15.16
N GLU A 31 6.50 -6.56 -16.29
CA GLU A 31 5.07 -6.62 -16.56
C GLU A 31 4.58 -8.07 -16.61
N GLN A 32 5.37 -8.96 -17.23
CA GLN A 32 5.06 -10.39 -17.29
C GLN A 32 5.14 -11.02 -15.90
N THR A 33 6.18 -10.68 -15.14
CA THR A 33 6.38 -11.16 -13.77
C THR A 33 5.24 -10.69 -12.87
N PHE A 34 4.85 -9.42 -12.99
CA PHE A 34 3.71 -8.88 -12.26
C PHE A 34 2.39 -9.56 -12.66
N GLY A 35 2.14 -9.76 -13.96
CA GLY A 35 0.96 -10.47 -14.46
C GLY A 35 0.83 -11.88 -13.89
N TRP A 36 1.92 -12.66 -13.93
CA TRP A 36 1.95 -14.00 -13.32
C TRP A 36 1.69 -13.98 -11.82
N ARG A 37 2.23 -12.98 -11.10
CA ARG A 37 1.98 -12.80 -9.67
C ARG A 37 0.50 -12.51 -9.38
N ILE A 38 -0.16 -11.67 -10.18
CA ILE A 38 -1.59 -11.37 -10.03
C ILE A 38 -2.44 -12.60 -10.30
N ILE A 39 -2.17 -13.33 -11.39
CA ILE A 39 -2.88 -14.57 -11.71
C ILE A 39 -2.69 -15.62 -10.61
N ALA A 40 -1.46 -15.81 -10.12
CA ALA A 40 -1.15 -16.73 -9.05
C ALA A 40 -1.82 -16.35 -7.72
N THR A 41 -2.08 -15.06 -7.48
CA THR A 41 -2.75 -14.63 -6.24
C THR A 41 -4.14 -15.27 -6.10
N LEU A 42 -4.86 -15.55 -7.19
CA LEU A 42 -6.18 -16.17 -7.15
C LEU A 42 -6.20 -17.58 -6.52
N PRO A 43 -5.46 -18.59 -7.04
CA PRO A 43 -5.44 -19.92 -6.44
C PRO A 43 -4.84 -19.91 -5.03
N PHE A 44 -3.78 -19.14 -4.77
CA PHE A 44 -3.18 -19.08 -3.43
C PHE A 44 -4.11 -18.44 -2.39
N LEU A 45 -4.79 -17.34 -2.74
CA LEU A 45 -5.76 -16.71 -1.86
C LEU A 45 -6.99 -17.59 -1.64
N THR A 46 -7.48 -18.24 -2.70
CA THR A 46 -8.63 -19.16 -2.60
C THR A 46 -8.29 -20.34 -1.69
N LEU A 47 -7.11 -20.94 -1.86
CA LEU A 47 -6.62 -22.02 -1.01
C LEU A 47 -6.49 -21.56 0.45
N PHE A 48 -5.91 -20.38 0.68
CA PHE A 48 -5.78 -19.81 2.02
C PHE A 48 -7.15 -19.59 2.68
N MET A 49 -8.12 -19.01 1.96
CA MET A 49 -9.47 -18.79 2.48
C MET A 49 -10.21 -20.11 2.73
N TRP A 50 -9.98 -21.14 1.92
CA TRP A 50 -10.53 -22.46 2.14
C TRP A 50 -10.00 -23.08 3.44
N LEU A 51 -8.67 -23.04 3.64
CA LEU A 51 -8.03 -23.55 4.86
C LEU A 51 -8.41 -22.75 6.12
N SER A 52 -8.67 -21.44 5.98
CA SER A 52 -9.05 -20.56 7.08
C SER A 52 -10.56 -20.58 7.38
N GLY A 53 -11.37 -21.24 6.55
CA GLY A 53 -12.83 -21.24 6.68
C GLY A 53 -13.52 -19.94 6.24
N ASP A 54 -12.77 -19.01 5.64
CA ASP A 54 -13.22 -17.66 5.32
C ASP A 54 -14.04 -17.55 4.03
N LEU A 55 -14.20 -18.65 3.28
CA LEU A 55 -14.99 -18.67 2.04
C LEU A 55 -16.44 -18.19 2.25
N VAL A 56 -16.99 -18.39 3.45
CA VAL A 56 -18.35 -17.93 3.80
C VAL A 56 -18.48 -16.40 3.65
N HIS A 57 -17.41 -15.64 3.92
CA HIS A 57 -17.41 -14.18 3.80
C HIS A 57 -17.58 -13.68 2.37
N ILE A 58 -17.27 -14.50 1.35
CA ILE A 58 -17.43 -14.12 -0.07
C ILE A 58 -18.90 -13.82 -0.35
N LYS A 59 -19.82 -14.66 0.13
CA LYS A 59 -21.27 -14.47 -0.04
C LYS A 59 -21.73 -13.18 0.61
N THR A 60 -21.27 -12.90 1.83
CA THR A 60 -21.59 -11.68 2.57
C THR A 60 -21.09 -10.42 1.85
N ILE A 61 -19.86 -10.44 1.34
CA ILE A 61 -19.29 -9.31 0.58
C ILE A 61 -20.10 -9.11 -0.71
N PHE A 62 -20.42 -10.18 -1.42
CA PHE A 62 -21.20 -10.10 -2.66
C PHE A 62 -22.59 -9.48 -2.42
N GLN A 63 -23.30 -9.90 -1.39
CA GLN A 63 -24.58 -9.32 -0.99
C GLN A 63 -24.45 -7.83 -0.64
N ARG A 64 -23.38 -7.42 0.06
CA ARG A 64 -23.12 -6.00 0.37
C ARG A 64 -22.86 -5.16 -0.87
N VAL A 65 -22.14 -5.70 -1.86
CA VAL A 65 -21.89 -5.02 -3.13
C VAL A 65 -23.19 -4.83 -3.92
N LEU A 66 -24.06 -5.84 -3.94
CA LEU A 66 -25.39 -5.72 -4.57
C LEU A 66 -26.28 -4.70 -3.86
N ALA A 67 -26.27 -4.67 -2.52
CA ALA A 67 -27.05 -3.70 -1.74
C ALA A 67 -26.53 -2.26 -1.90
N LYS A 68 -25.22 -2.07 -2.13
CA LYS A 68 -24.59 -0.76 -2.27
C LYS A 68 -23.57 -0.76 -3.43
N PRO A 69 -24.01 -0.49 -4.67
CA PRO A 69 -23.13 -0.57 -5.85
C PRO A 69 -21.97 0.43 -5.82
N SER A 70 -22.06 1.52 -5.05
CA SER A 70 -20.93 2.43 -4.83
C SER A 70 -19.73 1.74 -4.15
N LEU A 71 -19.96 0.63 -3.43
CA LEU A 71 -18.90 -0.20 -2.86
C LEU A 71 -18.05 -0.85 -3.96
N LEU A 72 -18.64 -1.19 -5.10
CA LEU A 72 -17.91 -1.75 -6.24
C LEU A 72 -16.90 -0.73 -6.78
N LEU A 73 -17.31 0.53 -6.98
CA LEU A 73 -16.43 1.59 -7.46
C LEU A 73 -15.25 1.80 -6.50
N LEU A 74 -15.52 1.76 -5.19
CA LEU A 74 -14.49 1.84 -4.17
C LEU A 74 -13.52 0.65 -4.21
N LEU A 75 -14.03 -0.58 -4.33
CA LEU A 75 -13.20 -1.78 -4.44
C LEU A 75 -12.31 -1.72 -5.69
N ILE A 76 -12.84 -1.24 -6.82
CA ILE A 76 -12.07 -1.02 -8.04
C ILE A 76 -10.98 0.02 -7.79
N LEU A 77 -11.33 1.19 -7.23
CA LEU A 77 -10.38 2.26 -6.97
C LEU A 77 -9.24 1.83 -6.05
N THR A 78 -9.57 1.18 -4.93
CA THR A 78 -8.57 0.68 -3.98
C THR A 78 -7.72 -0.45 -4.56
N SER A 79 -8.30 -1.29 -5.43
CA SER A 79 -7.57 -2.32 -6.17
C SER A 79 -6.59 -1.71 -7.18
N VAL A 80 -7.02 -0.72 -7.98
CA VAL A 80 -6.14 -0.02 -8.93
C VAL A 80 -4.97 0.62 -8.21
N LEU A 81 -5.23 1.36 -7.12
CA LEU A 81 -4.18 1.97 -6.31
C LEU A 81 -3.20 0.92 -5.77
N THR A 82 -3.70 -0.15 -5.15
CA THR A 82 -2.84 -1.19 -4.58
C THR A 82 -2.04 -1.94 -5.65
N SER A 83 -2.66 -2.24 -6.80
CA SER A 83 -2.00 -2.89 -7.93
C SER A 83 -0.90 -2.02 -8.51
N ALA A 84 -1.13 -0.71 -8.68
CA ALA A 84 -0.09 0.22 -9.13
C ALA A 84 1.11 0.24 -8.17
N GLN A 85 0.86 0.18 -6.87
CA GLN A 85 1.94 0.11 -5.87
C GLN A 85 2.71 -1.21 -5.90
N LEU A 86 2.00 -2.35 -6.00
CA LEU A 86 2.63 -3.67 -6.07
C LEU A 86 3.42 -3.86 -7.36
N TRP A 87 2.94 -3.27 -8.46
CA TRP A 87 3.66 -3.22 -9.72
C TRP A 87 4.93 -2.37 -9.57
N LEU A 88 4.82 -1.15 -9.04
CA LEU A 88 5.95 -0.24 -8.87
C LEU A 88 7.03 -0.82 -7.94
N PHE A 89 6.63 -1.54 -6.89
CA PHE A 89 7.53 -2.28 -6.00
C PHE A 89 8.39 -3.31 -6.75
N LEU A 90 7.84 -3.94 -7.79
CA LEU A 90 8.55 -4.94 -8.59
C LEU A 90 9.31 -4.29 -9.76
N TRP A 91 8.66 -3.37 -10.45
CA TRP A 91 9.17 -2.66 -11.62
C TRP A 91 10.39 -1.80 -11.30
N GLY A 92 10.34 -1.06 -10.19
CA GLY A 92 11.40 -0.14 -9.77
C GLY A 92 12.80 -0.76 -9.71
N PRO A 93 13.03 -1.80 -8.88
CA PRO A 93 14.35 -2.43 -8.79
C PRO A 93 14.81 -3.09 -10.10
N MET A 94 13.90 -3.63 -10.91
CA MET A 94 14.22 -4.19 -12.24
C MET A 94 14.69 -3.13 -13.24
N HIS A 95 14.21 -1.89 -13.12
CA HIS A 95 14.58 -0.76 -13.98
C HIS A 95 15.69 0.13 -13.40
N GLY A 96 16.38 -0.32 -12.35
CA GLY A 96 17.42 0.48 -11.67
C GLY A 96 16.86 1.69 -10.90
N ARG A 97 15.54 1.70 -10.64
CA ARG A 97 14.82 2.79 -9.96
C ARG A 97 14.41 2.45 -8.53
N GLY A 98 15.08 1.45 -7.95
CA GLY A 98 14.76 0.97 -6.61
C GLY A 98 15.04 1.99 -5.50
N LEU A 99 16.01 2.88 -5.71
CA LEU A 99 16.31 3.97 -4.78
C LEU A 99 15.15 4.97 -4.70
N GLN A 100 14.60 5.36 -5.84
CA GLN A 100 13.47 6.29 -5.96
C GLN A 100 12.21 5.73 -5.29
N VAL A 101 11.94 4.43 -5.51
CA VAL A 101 10.83 3.71 -4.85
C VAL A 101 11.04 3.66 -3.33
N SER A 102 12.24 3.34 -2.87
CA SER A 102 12.59 3.28 -1.43
C SER A 102 12.44 4.65 -0.75
N LEU A 103 12.86 5.72 -1.41
CA LEU A 103 12.64 7.10 -0.95
C LEU A 103 11.16 7.41 -0.80
N GLY A 104 10.33 6.96 -1.75
CA GLY A 104 8.88 7.09 -1.65
C GLY A 104 8.31 6.43 -0.40
N TYR A 105 8.79 5.23 -0.05
CA TYR A 105 8.41 4.53 1.18
C TYR A 105 8.86 5.26 2.45
N PHE A 106 10.02 5.91 2.43
CA PHE A 106 10.46 6.74 3.56
C PHE A 106 9.63 8.02 3.73
N LEU A 107 9.10 8.58 2.63
CA LEU A 107 8.22 9.75 2.68
C LEU A 107 6.77 9.41 3.06
N LEU A 108 6.33 8.18 2.81
CA LEU A 108 4.95 7.76 3.04
C LEU A 108 4.41 8.08 4.46
N PRO A 109 5.10 7.76 5.58
CA PRO A 109 4.61 8.10 6.92
C PRO A 109 4.32 9.59 7.09
N LEU A 110 5.12 10.44 6.45
CA LEU A 110 4.99 11.90 6.53
C LEU A 110 3.79 12.38 5.72
N VAL A 111 3.61 11.86 4.50
CA VAL A 111 2.43 12.15 3.68
C VAL A 111 1.15 11.69 4.39
N LEU A 112 1.19 10.54 5.09
CA LEU A 112 0.06 10.05 5.89
C LEU A 112 -0.27 10.98 7.06
N VAL A 113 0.74 11.47 7.79
CA VAL A 113 0.56 12.44 8.88
C VAL A 113 -0.01 13.76 8.35
N LEU A 114 0.51 14.27 7.24
CA LEU A 114 0.01 15.48 6.60
C LEU A 114 -1.44 15.31 6.11
N ALA A 115 -1.72 14.23 5.37
CA ALA A 115 -3.07 13.91 4.92
C ALA A 115 -4.03 13.77 6.11
N GLY A 116 -3.59 13.15 7.20
CA GLY A 116 -4.37 13.04 8.43
C GLY A 116 -4.70 14.40 9.04
N SER A 117 -3.70 15.27 9.19
CA SER A 117 -3.88 16.61 9.74
C SER A 117 -4.79 17.50 8.89
N VAL A 118 -4.67 17.45 7.55
CA VAL A 118 -5.46 18.27 6.63
C VAL A 118 -6.90 17.75 6.51
N LEU A 119 -7.09 16.44 6.42
CA LEU A 119 -8.40 15.84 6.18
C LEU A 119 -9.23 15.64 7.46
N TYR A 120 -8.58 15.41 8.60
CA TYR A 120 -9.25 15.16 9.88
C TYR A 120 -9.05 16.28 10.90
N GLY A 121 -8.29 17.33 10.58
CA GLY A 121 -8.03 18.44 11.49
C GLY A 121 -7.18 18.07 12.71
N GLU A 122 -6.46 16.94 12.63
CA GLU A 122 -5.60 16.46 13.71
C GLU A 122 -4.42 17.43 13.92
N LYS A 123 -4.26 17.93 15.14
CA LYS A 123 -3.14 18.82 15.48
C LYS A 123 -1.83 18.03 15.52
N LEU A 124 -0.85 18.50 14.75
CA LEU A 124 0.48 17.89 14.74
C LEU A 124 1.21 18.13 16.06
N SER A 125 1.83 17.09 16.61
CA SER A 125 2.75 17.24 17.73
C SER A 125 4.02 17.97 17.30
N LYS A 126 4.77 18.53 18.26
CA LYS A 126 6.07 19.18 17.97
C LYS A 126 7.04 18.24 17.25
N LEU A 127 7.04 16.95 17.61
CA LEU A 127 7.86 15.92 16.97
C LEU A 127 7.42 15.62 15.53
N GLN A 128 6.11 15.60 15.25
CA GLN A 128 5.59 15.44 13.89
C GLN A 128 5.93 16.65 13.02
N CYS A 129 5.86 17.86 13.56
CA CYS A 129 6.29 19.06 12.85
C CYS A 129 7.78 19.00 12.49
N LEU A 130 8.64 18.56 13.41
CA LEU A 130 10.06 18.33 13.13
C LEU A 130 10.27 17.25 12.06
N ALA A 131 9.52 16.15 12.10
CA ALA A 131 9.56 15.11 11.08
C ALA A 131 9.16 15.64 9.69
N VAL A 132 8.11 16.47 9.62
CA VAL A 132 7.69 17.14 8.38
C VAL A 132 8.79 18.06 7.84
N LEU A 133 9.46 18.83 8.70
CA LEU A 133 10.59 19.67 8.28
C LEU A 133 11.74 18.83 7.72
N LEU A 134 12.13 17.75 8.41
CA LEU A 134 13.16 16.81 7.92
C LEU A 134 12.77 16.17 6.57
N ALA A 135 11.48 15.86 6.38
CA ALA A 135 10.96 15.36 5.12
C ALA A 135 11.15 16.36 3.98
N VAL A 136 10.79 17.63 4.22
CA VAL A 136 10.96 18.72 3.24
C VAL A 136 12.43 18.87 2.87
N PHE A 137 13.35 18.76 3.84
CA PHE A 137 14.78 18.75 3.56
C PHE A 137 15.22 17.52 2.74
N GLY A 138 14.73 16.32 3.08
CA GLY A 138 15.06 15.09 2.35
C GLY A 138 14.56 15.11 0.89
N VAL A 139 13.32 15.54 0.68
CA VAL A 139 12.75 15.74 -0.67
C VAL A 139 13.49 16.84 -1.41
N GLY A 140 13.77 17.97 -0.75
CA GLY A 140 14.50 19.08 -1.35
C GLY A 140 15.92 18.68 -1.79
N HIS A 141 16.61 17.88 -0.98
CA HIS A 141 17.91 17.32 -1.33
C HIS A 141 17.82 16.37 -2.54
N GLU A 142 16.82 15.49 -2.57
CA GLU A 142 16.58 14.62 -3.75
C GLU A 142 16.24 15.41 -5.00
N MET A 143 15.41 16.45 -4.90
CA MET A 143 15.10 17.36 -6.00
C MET A 143 16.34 18.07 -6.52
N TRP A 144 17.26 18.48 -5.64
CA TRP A 144 18.53 19.05 -6.05
C TRP A 144 19.40 18.02 -6.77
N ARG A 145 19.52 16.80 -6.24
CA ARG A 145 20.37 15.74 -6.83
C ARG A 145 19.87 15.27 -8.19
N LEU A 146 18.55 15.10 -8.34
CA LEU A 146 17.92 14.55 -9.56
C LEU A 146 17.43 15.63 -10.53
N GLY A 147 17.46 16.91 -10.14
CA GLY A 147 16.89 18.03 -10.88
C GLY A 147 15.36 18.01 -11.00
N SER A 148 14.69 16.99 -10.46
CA SER A 148 13.24 16.77 -10.51
C SER A 148 12.82 15.75 -9.44
N ILE A 149 11.54 15.76 -9.06
CA ILE A 149 10.98 14.67 -8.26
C ILE A 149 10.81 13.45 -9.16
N ALA A 150 11.44 12.34 -8.80
CA ALA A 150 11.19 11.06 -9.43
C ALA A 150 9.71 10.69 -9.29
N TRP A 151 9.04 10.42 -10.42
CA TRP A 151 7.61 10.11 -10.41
C TRP A 151 7.30 8.86 -9.58
N GLU A 152 8.25 7.93 -9.44
CA GLU A 152 8.11 6.74 -8.59
C GLU A 152 7.99 7.14 -7.12
N THR A 153 8.85 8.04 -6.65
CA THR A 153 8.83 8.55 -5.27
C THR A 153 7.48 9.20 -4.96
N ALA A 154 7.00 10.05 -5.87
CA ALA A 154 5.70 10.71 -5.73
C ALA A 154 4.55 9.70 -5.76
N LEU A 155 4.58 8.73 -6.70
CA LEU A 155 3.53 7.74 -6.84
C LEU A 155 3.44 6.80 -5.62
N VAL A 156 4.57 6.40 -5.03
CA VAL A 156 4.57 5.63 -3.79
C VAL A 156 3.98 6.45 -2.65
N ALA A 157 4.52 7.64 -2.41
CA ALA A 157 4.16 8.44 -1.24
C ALA A 157 2.69 8.89 -1.29
N ILE A 158 2.23 9.41 -2.44
CA ILE A 158 0.87 9.90 -2.62
C ILE A 158 -0.11 8.75 -2.86
N GLY A 159 0.27 7.75 -3.67
CA GLY A 159 -0.63 6.66 -4.03
C GLY A 159 -1.00 5.76 -2.85
N TYR A 160 -0.03 5.40 -1.99
CA TYR A 160 -0.36 4.71 -0.74
C TYR A 160 -1.15 5.60 0.21
N ALA A 161 -0.80 6.88 0.36
CA ALA A 161 -1.54 7.79 1.23
C ALA A 161 -3.01 7.92 0.81
N ALA A 162 -3.27 8.10 -0.49
CA ALA A 162 -4.61 8.11 -1.06
C ALA A 162 -5.35 6.80 -0.77
N TYR A 163 -4.70 5.66 -1.00
CA TYR A 163 -5.27 4.34 -0.69
C TYR A 163 -5.66 4.21 0.78
N PHE A 164 -4.78 4.57 1.72
CA PHE A 164 -5.05 4.47 3.16
C PHE A 164 -6.18 5.42 3.60
N VAL A 165 -6.21 6.66 3.09
CA VAL A 165 -7.27 7.64 3.37
C VAL A 165 -8.62 7.14 2.86
N ILE A 166 -8.67 6.68 1.61
CA ILE A 166 -9.88 6.14 0.97
C ILE A 166 -10.38 4.94 1.77
N ARG A 167 -9.48 4.01 2.13
CA ARG A 167 -9.84 2.80 2.88
C ARG A 167 -10.31 3.12 4.30
N LYS A 168 -9.66 4.06 5.00
CA LYS A 168 -10.07 4.52 6.35
C LYS A 168 -11.47 5.12 6.32
N LYS A 169 -11.74 6.03 5.36
CA LYS A 169 -13.08 6.63 5.19
C LYS A 169 -14.14 5.60 4.85
N SER A 170 -13.79 4.60 4.06
CA SER A 170 -14.73 3.58 3.62
C SER A 170 -15.13 2.59 4.70
N ILE A 171 -14.15 2.16 5.50
CA ILE A 171 -14.42 1.38 6.70
C ILE A 171 -15.42 2.16 7.57
N LEU A 172 -15.16 3.44 7.84
CA LEU A 172 -16.07 4.28 8.62
C LEU A 172 -17.49 4.35 8.02
N ILE A 173 -17.62 4.54 6.70
CA ILE A 173 -18.92 4.57 6.01
C ILE A 173 -19.65 3.23 6.13
N ILE A 174 -18.96 2.11 5.93
CA ILE A 174 -19.56 0.77 6.07
C ILE A 174 -20.01 0.52 7.52
N TRP A 175 -19.22 0.97 8.50
CA TRP A 175 -19.58 0.86 9.91
C TRP A 175 -20.84 1.68 10.27
N VAL A 176 -20.98 2.89 9.71
CA VAL A 176 -22.13 3.77 9.94
C VAL A 176 -23.39 3.25 9.23
N ASP A 177 -23.27 2.85 7.96
CA ASP A 177 -24.44 2.45 7.15
C ASP A 177 -24.98 1.05 7.50
N PHE A 178 -24.13 0.17 8.01
CA PHE A 178 -24.50 -1.20 8.40
C PHE A 178 -24.52 -1.42 9.92
N GLY A 179 -24.56 -0.34 10.69
CA GLY A 179 -24.98 -0.35 12.09
C GLY A 179 -24.15 -1.25 13.01
N GLY A 180 -22.82 -1.10 13.03
CA GLY A 180 -22.02 -1.64 14.13
C GLY A 180 -22.08 -3.16 14.36
N ILE A 181 -22.47 -3.96 13.36
CA ILE A 181 -22.60 -5.43 13.50
C ILE A 181 -21.22 -6.08 13.39
N LEU A 182 -20.36 -5.86 14.40
CA LEU A 182 -19.27 -6.75 14.78
C LEU A 182 -18.97 -6.53 16.28
N TYR A 183 -19.92 -6.91 17.12
CA TYR A 183 -19.72 -7.77 18.29
C TYR A 183 -20.93 -8.69 18.41
#